data_AF-A0A1L2FUM6-F1
#
_entry.id   AF-A0A1L2FUM6-F1
#
_cell.length_a   1.000
_cell.length_b   1.000
_cell.length_c   1.000
_cell.angle_alpha   90.00
_cell.angle_beta   90.00
_cell.angle_gamma   90.00
#
_symmetry.space_group_name_H-M   'P 1'
#
loop_
_entity.id
_entity.type
_entity.pdbx_description
1 polymer ?
#
loop_
_entity_poly.entity_id
_entity_poly.type
_entity_poly.pdbx_seq_one_letter_code
_entity_poly.pdbx_strand_id
1 'polypeptide(L)'
;DIDEGKGRLESGKTSVARPNATTDGLDAFLDTDGFPHVGRLIQPGEPFYTIFSTVENKQILKAYKGKEEAYIEEVMILGGTGQARPTTMISKFVVKLRFNRNPVIGD
;
A
#
# COMPACT_ATOMS: atom_id res chain seq x y z
N ASP A 1 4.38 -16.16 -14.21
CA ASP A 1 3.11 -15.42 -14.40
C ASP A 1 1.89 -16.24 -14.00
N ILE A 2 1.58 -16.39 -12.71
CA ILE A 2 0.36 -17.09 -12.25
C ILE A 2 -0.33 -16.36 -11.06
N ASP A 3 -0.16 -15.04 -10.89
CA ASP A 3 -0.70 -14.30 -9.72
C ASP A 3 -1.95 -13.45 -9.98
N GLU A 4 -2.57 -13.52 -11.17
CA GLU A 4 -3.74 -12.69 -11.51
C GLU A 4 -5.11 -13.29 -11.11
N GLY A 5 -5.15 -14.54 -10.62
CA GLY A 5 -6.41 -15.30 -10.46
C GLY A 5 -7.20 -15.15 -9.16
N LYS A 6 -6.68 -14.48 -8.11
CA LYS A 6 -7.32 -14.49 -6.77
C LYS A 6 -8.18 -13.24 -6.44
N GLY A 7 -8.31 -12.29 -7.38
CA GLY A 7 -8.78 -10.94 -7.08
C GLY A 7 -10.27 -10.78 -6.71
N ARG A 8 -11.18 -11.64 -7.19
CA ARG A 8 -12.63 -11.40 -7.08
C ARG A 8 -13.29 -12.01 -5.84
N LEU A 9 -12.71 -13.05 -5.24
CA LEU A 9 -13.30 -13.73 -4.07
C LEU A 9 -12.87 -13.12 -2.72
N GLU A 10 -11.78 -12.34 -2.70
CA GLU A 10 -11.11 -11.89 -1.48
C GLU A 10 -11.39 -10.42 -1.10
N SER A 11 -12.22 -9.72 -1.89
CA SER A 11 -12.46 -8.26 -1.77
C SER A 11 -13.16 -7.79 -0.48
N GLY A 12 -13.50 -8.71 0.43
CA GLY A 12 -14.05 -8.40 1.76
C GLY A 12 -13.28 -9.03 2.93
N LYS A 13 -12.16 -9.70 2.66
CA LYS A 13 -11.38 -10.45 3.66
C LYS A 13 -9.99 -9.85 3.93
N THR A 14 -9.53 -8.98 3.03
CA THR A 14 -8.29 -8.23 3.22
C THR A 14 -8.61 -6.75 3.39
N SER A 15 -7.91 -6.10 4.30
CA SER A 15 -8.00 -4.67 4.55
C SER A 15 -6.62 -4.09 4.82
N VAL A 16 -6.42 -2.80 4.55
CA VAL A 16 -5.16 -2.13 4.90
C VAL A 16 -5.12 -1.98 6.42
N ALA A 17 -4.06 -2.53 7.03
CA ALA A 17 -3.81 -2.46 8.47
C ALA A 17 -2.38 -2.94 8.79
N ARG A 18 -1.85 -2.49 9.93
CA ARG A 18 -0.57 -2.92 10.51
C ARG A 18 -0.71 -3.29 11.99
N PRO A 19 -1.34 -4.43 12.32
CA PRO A 19 -1.55 -4.84 13.71
C PRO A 19 -0.26 -5.10 14.49
N ASN A 20 0.85 -5.40 13.81
CA ASN A 20 2.15 -5.69 14.44
C ASN A 20 3.10 -4.48 14.45
N ALA A 21 2.58 -3.25 14.45
CA ALA A 21 3.37 -2.04 14.29
C ALA A 21 4.56 -1.92 15.26
N THR A 22 4.44 -2.40 16.50
CA THR A 22 5.53 -2.34 17.49
C THR A 22 6.63 -3.38 17.28
N THR A 23 6.37 -4.47 16.54
CA THR A 23 7.25 -5.65 16.49
C THR A 23 7.79 -5.99 15.10
N ASP A 24 7.20 -5.45 14.03
CA ASP A 24 7.57 -5.79 12.65
C ASP A 24 8.80 -5.01 12.11
N GLY A 25 9.27 -3.98 12.83
CA GLY A 25 10.45 -3.18 12.46
C GLY A 25 10.26 -2.30 11.23
N LEU A 26 9.01 -1.99 10.84
CA LEU A 26 8.68 -1.24 9.62
C LEU A 26 8.47 0.27 9.83
N ASP A 27 8.73 0.80 11.03
CA ASP A 27 8.38 2.18 11.42
C ASP A 27 9.04 3.26 10.55
N ALA A 28 10.22 2.96 10.01
CA ALA A 28 10.89 3.86 9.07
C ALA A 28 10.11 4.00 7.76
N PHE A 29 9.38 2.97 7.33
CA PHE A 29 8.77 2.89 5.99
C PHE A 29 7.26 3.16 6.02
N LEU A 30 6.58 2.61 7.02
CA LEU A 30 5.13 2.61 7.14
C LEU A 30 4.69 3.26 8.45
N ASP A 31 3.55 3.92 8.42
CA ASP A 31 2.87 4.41 9.62
C ASP A 31 2.14 3.25 10.33
N THR A 32 1.59 3.53 11.51
CA THR A 32 0.86 2.63 12.39
C THR A 32 -0.42 2.07 11.77
N ASP A 33 -0.96 2.73 10.74
CA ASP A 33 -2.13 2.31 9.99
C ASP A 33 -1.81 1.34 8.84
N GLY A 34 -0.53 1.20 8.48
CA GLY A 34 -0.06 0.36 7.37
C GLY A 34 0.08 1.07 6.03
N PHE A 35 -0.12 2.38 5.98
CA PHE A 35 0.19 3.22 4.82
C PHE A 35 1.65 3.68 4.82
N PRO A 36 2.21 4.02 3.65
CA PRO A 36 3.54 4.60 3.57
C PRO A 36 3.54 6.06 4.02
N HIS A 37 4.68 6.51 4.56
CA HIS A 37 4.87 7.91 4.93
C HIS A 37 4.84 8.84 3.72
N VAL A 38 3.94 9.83 3.72
CA VAL A 38 3.90 10.87 2.69
C VAL A 38 5.18 11.71 2.74
N GLY A 39 5.76 11.98 1.57
CA GLY A 39 7.02 12.70 1.38
C GLY A 39 8.26 11.81 1.38
N ARG A 40 8.15 10.54 1.77
CA ARG A 40 9.29 9.59 1.76
C ARG A 40 9.68 9.21 0.32
N LEU A 41 10.99 9.08 0.09
CA LEU A 41 11.53 8.43 -1.10
C LEU A 41 11.41 6.91 -0.97
N ILE A 42 10.79 6.26 -1.94
CA ILE A 42 10.62 4.80 -1.99
C ILE A 42 11.47 4.20 -3.11
N GLN A 43 12.16 3.10 -2.81
CA GLN A 43 13.00 2.37 -3.75
C GLN A 43 12.37 1.03 -4.17
N PRO A 44 12.72 0.49 -5.36
CA PRO A 44 12.27 -0.82 -5.79
C PRO A 44 12.56 -1.92 -4.75
N GLY A 45 11.53 -2.67 -4.37
CA GLY A 45 11.64 -3.74 -3.38
C GLY A 45 11.47 -3.30 -1.92
N GLU A 46 11.39 -2.00 -1.62
CA GLU A 46 11.13 -1.53 -0.25
C GLU A 46 9.68 -1.81 0.22
N PRO A 47 9.45 -1.92 1.54
CA PRO A 47 8.11 -1.95 2.13
C PRO A 47 7.24 -0.78 1.65
N PHE A 48 6.06 -1.07 1.09
CA PHE A 48 5.17 -0.05 0.52
C PHE A 48 3.85 0.11 1.28
N TYR A 49 3.21 -0.99 1.65
CA TYR A 49 2.04 -0.98 2.52
C TYR A 49 1.82 -2.37 3.12
N THR A 50 1.01 -2.46 4.17
CA THR A 50 0.61 -3.74 4.75
C THR A 50 -0.88 -3.96 4.59
N ILE A 51 -1.25 -5.22 4.38
CA ILE A 51 -2.64 -5.66 4.45
C ILE A 51 -2.78 -6.70 5.55
N PHE A 52 -3.92 -6.73 6.21
CA PHE A 52 -4.29 -7.81 7.11
C PHE A 52 -5.29 -8.73 6.41
N SER A 53 -4.94 -10.02 6.32
CA SER A 53 -5.81 -11.07 5.81
C SER A 53 -6.55 -11.74 6.96
N THR A 54 -7.88 -11.63 6.98
CA THR A 54 -8.70 -12.30 8.00
C THR A 54 -8.79 -13.81 7.78
N VAL A 55 -8.52 -14.29 6.56
CA VAL A 55 -8.49 -15.74 6.25
C VAL A 55 -7.26 -16.39 6.87
N GLU A 56 -6.10 -15.78 6.64
CA GLU A 56 -4.82 -16.31 7.10
C GLU A 56 -4.47 -15.84 8.52
N ASN A 57 -5.24 -14.89 9.04
CA ASN A 57 -5.01 -14.17 10.30
C ASN A 57 -3.59 -13.61 10.39
N LYS A 58 -3.10 -13.04 9.29
CA LYS A 58 -1.70 -12.59 9.12
C LYS A 58 -1.62 -11.21 8.49
N GLN A 59 -0.64 -10.44 8.96
CA GLN A 59 -0.15 -9.24 8.29
C GLN A 59 0.71 -9.65 7.10
N ILE A 60 0.37 -9.13 5.92
CA ILE A 60 1.08 -9.38 4.67
C ILE A 60 1.70 -8.06 4.24
N LEU A 61 3.03 -8.04 4.17
CA LEU A 61 3.77 -6.91 3.64
C LEU A 61 3.72 -6.91 2.12
N LYS A 62 3.45 -5.75 1.52
CA LYS A 62 3.54 -5.51 0.08
C LYS A 62 4.72 -4.59 -0.20
N ALA A 63 5.65 -5.08 -1.01
CA ALA A 63 6.79 -4.31 -1.47
C ALA A 63 6.44 -3.45 -2.70
N TYR A 64 7.18 -2.36 -2.89
CA TYR A 64 7.06 -1.49 -4.05
C TYR A 64 7.57 -2.19 -5.31
N LYS A 65 6.70 -2.28 -6.32
CA LYS A 65 6.96 -2.97 -7.58
C LYS A 65 7.47 -2.05 -8.69
N GLY A 66 7.59 -0.75 -8.43
CA GLY A 66 8.13 0.18 -9.41
C GLY A 66 9.59 -0.12 -9.73
N LYS A 67 10.03 0.24 -10.93
CA LYS A 67 11.42 0.04 -11.39
C LYS A 67 12.35 1.18 -11.01
N GLU A 68 11.78 2.32 -10.65
CA GLU A 68 12.49 3.56 -10.38
C GLU A 68 12.06 4.10 -9.02
N GLU A 69 12.98 4.81 -8.37
CA GLU A 69 12.69 5.51 -7.12
C GLU A 69 11.69 6.65 -7.35
N ALA A 70 10.83 6.87 -6.36
CA ALA A 70 9.80 7.91 -6.44
C ALA A 70 9.54 8.50 -5.05
N TYR A 71 9.02 9.71 -5.01
CA TYR A 71 8.46 10.28 -3.78
C TYR A 71 7.00 9.86 -3.64
N ILE A 72 6.62 9.46 -2.43
CA ILE A 72 5.22 9.27 -2.05
C ILE A 72 4.59 10.67 -1.91
N GLU A 73 3.77 11.07 -2.86
CA GLU A 73 3.20 12.42 -2.89
C GLU A 73 1.92 12.52 -2.08
N GLU A 74 1.04 11.52 -2.20
CA GLU A 74 -0.28 11.54 -1.56
C GLU A 74 -0.82 10.12 -1.39
N VAL A 75 -1.57 9.89 -0.30
CA VAL A 75 -2.35 8.67 -0.08
C VAL A 75 -3.82 9.04 -0.02
N MET A 76 -4.60 8.55 -0.98
CA MET A 76 -6.04 8.81 -1.10
C MET A 76 -6.82 7.54 -0.77
N ILE A 77 -7.62 7.57 0.29
CA ILE A 77 -8.51 6.46 0.64
C ILE A 77 -9.79 6.55 -0.21
N LEU A 78 -10.13 5.45 -0.90
CA LEU A 78 -11.32 5.39 -1.72
C LEU A 78 -12.46 4.73 -0.93
N GLY A 79 -13.51 5.50 -0.64
CA GLY A 79 -14.74 4.99 -0.04
C GLY A 79 -15.47 4.03 -0.99
N GLY A 80 -16.06 2.97 -0.44
CA GLY A 80 -16.85 2.01 -1.21
C GLY A 80 -18.12 2.65 -1.79
N THR A 81 -18.26 2.64 -3.11
CA THR A 81 -19.49 3.04 -3.79
C THR A 81 -20.57 1.98 -3.59
N GLY A 82 -21.47 2.19 -2.62
CA GLY A 82 -22.78 1.51 -2.64
C GLY A 82 -23.26 0.79 -1.38
N GLN A 83 -22.70 1.03 -0.20
CA GLN A 83 -23.33 0.55 1.04
C GLN A 83 -23.55 1.73 1.99
N ALA A 84 -24.79 1.90 2.42
CA ALA A 84 -25.28 2.98 3.29
C ALA A 84 -24.74 2.95 4.73
N ARG A 85 -23.60 2.28 4.96
CA ARG A 85 -22.94 2.16 6.26
C ARG A 85 -21.47 2.54 6.11
N PRO A 86 -20.90 3.33 7.03
CA PRO A 86 -19.46 3.56 7.06
C PRO A 86 -18.77 2.19 7.20
N THR A 87 -17.98 1.81 6.20
CA THR A 87 -17.11 0.64 6.32
C THR A 87 -15.96 1.01 7.26
N THR A 88 -15.85 0.34 8.40
CA THR A 88 -14.76 0.53 9.35
C THR A 88 -13.41 0.08 8.77
N MET A 89 -13.43 -0.68 7.66
CA MET A 89 -12.23 -1.24 7.02
C MET A 89 -11.96 -0.57 5.67
N ILE A 90 -10.70 -0.23 5.45
CA ILE A 90 -10.21 0.34 4.19
C ILE A 90 -9.84 -0.79 3.24
N SER A 91 -10.58 -0.91 2.14
CA SER A 91 -10.37 -1.93 1.11
C SER A 91 -9.71 -1.39 -0.16
N LYS A 92 -9.80 -0.08 -0.41
CA LYS A 92 -9.27 0.58 -1.60
C LYS A 92 -8.61 1.90 -1.25
N PHE A 93 -7.45 2.13 -1.84
CA PHE A 93 -6.71 3.38 -1.74
C PHE A 93 -5.86 3.56 -2.99
N VAL A 94 -5.39 4.78 -3.21
CA VAL A 94 -4.49 5.15 -4.29
C VAL A 94 -3.32 5.89 -3.68
N VAL A 95 -2.10 5.54 -4.10
CA VAL A 95 -0.89 6.28 -3.73
C VAL A 95 -0.41 7.01 -4.97
N LYS A 96 -0.32 8.33 -4.89
CA LYS A 96 0.28 9.16 -5.94
C LYS A 96 1.79 9.17 -5.74
N LEU A 97 2.51 8.88 -6.82
CA LEU A 97 3.98 8.87 -6.83
C LEU A 97 4.49 10.00 -7.72
N ARG A 98 5.51 10.71 -7.25
CA ARG A 98 6.19 11.76 -8.00
C ARG A 98 7.61 11.30 -8.34
N PHE A 99 7.87 11.14 -9.64
CA PHE A 99 9.19 10.78 -10.17
C PHE A 99 9.97 12.06 -10.48
N ASN A 100 11.21 12.14 -10.02
CA ASN A 100 12.07 13.27 -10.35
C ASN A 100 12.79 13.03 -11.69
N ARG A 101 12.25 13.59 -12.77
CA ARG A 101 12.80 13.48 -14.13
C ARG A 101 13.58 14.75 -14.46
N ASN A 102 14.81 14.82 -13.97
CA ASN A 102 15.72 15.88 -14.41
C ASN A 102 16.07 15.66 -15.89
N PRO A 103 16.17 16.73 -16.71
CA PRO A 103 16.60 16.59 -18.10
C PRO A 103 17.94 15.87 -18.20
N VAL A 104 17.99 14.83 -19.02
CA VAL A 104 19.21 14.07 -19.32
C VAL A 104 19.56 14.18 -20.81
N ILE A 105 20.83 13.89 -21.14
CA ILE A 105 21.26 13.86 -22.55
C ILE A 105 20.46 12.77 -23.27
N GLY A 106 19.64 13.16 -24.25
CA GLY A 106 18.79 12.25 -25.02
C GLY A 106 17.30 12.26 -24.66
N ASP A 107 16.87 13.15 -23.74
CA ASP A 107 15.45 13.54 -23.63
C ASP A 107 14.94 14.29 -24.87
#